data_AF-A0A1C0ZSC5-F1
#
_entry.id   AF-A0A1C0ZSC5-F1
#
_cell.length_a   1.000
_cell.length_b   1.000
_cell.length_c   1.000
_cell.angle_alpha   90.00
_cell.angle_beta   90.00
_cell.angle_gamma   90.00
#
_symmetry.space_group_name_H-M   'P 1'
#
loop_
_entity.id
_entity.type
_entity.pdbx_description
1 polymer ?
#
loop_
_entity_poly.entity_id
_entity_poly.type
_entity_poly.pdbx_seq_one_letter_code
_entity_poly.pdbx_strand_id
1 'polypeptide(L)'
;MRKILISLGAVLVLASCSSYSNFKESSTSSTTTSELATPQVFHPTAVALTSMHQQDPPGYVSTPNHSSTINKEEVLTPTGKANLLTIEQDNFTAVTEHEPGAKTDTVYWLYITKPSPTDNNVNDTYILSGLVTGDAALAKSEMLEAAKTWNPLNR
;
A
#
# COMPACT_ATOMS: atom_id res chain seq x y z
N MET A 1 44.83 18.34 -31.02
CA MET A 1 44.27 17.29 -31.90
C MET A 1 45.28 16.15 -32.04
N ARG A 2 45.01 15.00 -31.41
CA ARG A 2 45.61 13.70 -31.79
C ARG A 2 44.54 12.64 -31.55
N LYS A 3 44.03 12.07 -32.64
CA LYS A 3 43.16 10.89 -32.68
C LYS A 3 44.08 9.67 -32.68
N ILE A 4 43.86 8.70 -31.80
CA ILE A 4 44.28 7.32 -32.01
C ILE A 4 43.09 6.44 -31.66
N LEU A 5 42.52 5.89 -32.73
CA LEU A 5 41.61 4.74 -32.76
C LEU A 5 42.50 3.48 -32.70
N ILE A 6 42.07 2.39 -32.07
CA ILE A 6 42.31 0.99 -32.51
C ILE A 6 41.54 -0.01 -31.63
N SER A 7 40.83 -0.87 -32.37
CA SER A 7 40.46 -2.27 -32.14
C SER A 7 39.41 -2.71 -31.12
N LEU A 8 38.34 -3.28 -31.70
CA LEU A 8 37.49 -4.35 -31.18
C LEU A 8 38.32 -5.51 -30.60
N GLY A 9 37.77 -6.12 -29.56
CA GLY A 9 38.14 -7.44 -29.08
C GLY A 9 37.00 -8.03 -28.26
N ALA A 10 36.08 -8.72 -28.94
CA ALA A 10 35.06 -9.54 -28.30
C ALA A 10 35.74 -10.75 -27.64
N VAL A 11 35.47 -11.00 -26.35
CA VAL A 11 35.80 -12.26 -25.70
C VAL A 11 34.51 -12.92 -25.26
N LEU A 12 34.22 -14.01 -25.96
CA LEU A 12 33.19 -15.01 -25.70
C LEU A 12 33.57 -15.77 -24.41
N VAL A 13 32.72 -15.75 -23.39
CA VAL A 13 32.85 -16.69 -22.26
C VAL A 13 31.77 -17.75 -22.38
N LEU A 14 32.24 -18.98 -22.56
CA LEU A 14 31.48 -20.20 -22.73
C LEU A 14 30.68 -20.57 -21.48
N ALA A 15 29.49 -21.08 -21.71
CA ALA A 15 28.62 -21.70 -20.72
C ALA A 15 29.24 -22.99 -20.14
N SER A 16 28.94 -23.26 -18.87
CA SER A 16 29.02 -24.60 -18.28
C SER A 16 27.68 -24.93 -17.62
N CYS A 17 26.88 -25.75 -18.32
CA CYS A 17 25.72 -26.45 -17.79
C CYS A 17 26.12 -27.73 -17.04
N SER A 18 25.44 -28.04 -15.94
CA SER A 18 25.21 -29.39 -15.36
C SER A 18 24.19 -29.21 -14.22
N SER A 19 23.14 -30.01 -13.97
CA SER A 19 22.51 -31.14 -14.66
C SER A 19 21.11 -31.39 -14.03
N TYR A 20 20.15 -31.77 -14.87
CA TYR A 20 19.01 -32.71 -14.70
C TYR A 20 18.05 -32.67 -13.49
N SER A 21 16.75 -32.48 -13.80
CA SER A 21 15.75 -33.56 -13.71
C SER A 21 14.48 -33.26 -14.54
N ASN A 22 13.91 -34.31 -15.13
CA ASN A 22 12.91 -34.37 -16.21
C ASN A 22 11.44 -34.18 -15.79
N PHE A 23 10.57 -34.11 -16.83
CA PHE A 23 9.12 -34.36 -16.92
C PHE A 23 8.21 -33.12 -16.78
N LYS A 24 7.33 -32.74 -17.71
CA LYS A 24 6.70 -33.44 -18.86
C LYS A 24 6.20 -32.37 -19.86
N GLU A 25 6.54 -32.50 -21.14
CA GLU A 25 5.91 -31.72 -22.21
C GLU A 25 4.42 -32.13 -22.34
N SER A 26 3.54 -31.13 -22.46
CA SER A 26 2.30 -31.29 -23.19
C SER A 26 2.26 -30.18 -24.24
N SER A 27 2.42 -30.59 -25.50
CA SER A 27 2.45 -29.74 -26.67
C SER A 27 1.04 -29.24 -26.99
N THR A 28 0.85 -27.93 -27.06
CA THR A 28 -0.15 -27.32 -27.94
C THR A 28 0.44 -26.03 -28.49
N SER A 29 0.75 -26.06 -29.79
CA SER A 29 1.14 -24.91 -30.60
C SER A 29 0.14 -23.77 -30.46
N SER A 30 0.63 -22.55 -30.29
CA SER A 30 -0.17 -21.34 -30.47
C SER A 30 0.70 -20.27 -31.12
N THR A 31 0.27 -19.88 -32.29
CA THR A 31 0.83 -18.90 -33.22
C THR A 31 1.15 -17.57 -32.56
N THR A 32 2.29 -17.00 -32.92
CA THR A 32 2.74 -15.65 -32.59
C THR A 32 1.75 -14.60 -33.09
N THR A 33 1.09 -13.89 -32.18
CA THR A 33 0.59 -12.55 -32.45
C THR A 33 1.38 -11.62 -31.52
N SER A 34 2.27 -10.81 -32.08
CA SER A 34 2.87 -9.68 -31.37
C SER A 34 1.76 -8.67 -31.10
N GLU A 35 1.06 -8.84 -29.98
CA GLU A 35 0.24 -7.79 -29.42
C GLU A 35 1.21 -6.75 -28.83
N LEU A 36 1.23 -5.58 -29.44
CA LEU A 36 1.92 -4.40 -28.93
C LEU A 36 1.39 -4.15 -27.52
N ALA A 37 2.12 -4.59 -26.50
CA ALA A 37 1.81 -4.29 -25.11
C ALA A 37 1.79 -2.77 -25.00
N THR A 38 0.59 -2.20 -24.92
CA THR A 38 0.41 -0.81 -24.52
C THR A 38 1.18 -0.63 -23.23
N PRO A 39 2.07 0.38 -23.12
CA PRO A 39 2.71 0.66 -21.85
C PRO A 39 1.59 0.93 -20.85
N GLN A 40 1.44 0.04 -19.87
CA GLN A 40 0.57 0.31 -18.74
C GLN A 40 1.17 1.53 -18.05
N VAL A 41 0.51 2.68 -18.24
CA VAL A 41 0.84 3.89 -17.51
C VAL A 41 0.54 3.55 -16.06
N PHE A 42 1.59 3.28 -15.29
CA PHE A 42 1.49 3.23 -13.84
C PHE A 42 1.16 4.65 -13.40
N HIS A 43 -0.12 4.91 -13.14
CA HIS A 43 -0.52 6.09 -12.41
C HIS A 43 -0.06 5.84 -10.97
N PRO A 44 0.92 6.59 -10.43
CA PRO A 44 1.26 6.46 -9.03
C PRO A 44 0.01 6.82 -8.22
N THR A 45 -0.48 5.88 -7.40
CA THR A 45 -1.55 6.14 -6.44
C THR A 45 -1.07 7.18 -5.43
N ALA A 46 -1.91 8.17 -5.12
CA ALA A 46 -1.59 9.18 -4.11
C ALA A 46 -1.69 8.63 -2.68
N VAL A 47 -2.36 7.49 -2.49
CA VAL A 47 -2.47 6.80 -1.19
C VAL A 47 -2.02 5.34 -1.27
N ALA A 48 -1.21 4.92 -0.29
CA ALA A 48 -0.84 3.51 -0.11
C ALA A 48 -1.73 2.88 0.98
N LEU A 49 -2.56 1.90 0.59
CA LEU A 49 -3.60 1.34 1.47
C LEU A 49 -3.13 0.08 2.20
N THR A 50 -3.50 -0.07 3.48
CA THR A 50 -3.30 -1.27 4.30
C THR A 50 -4.50 -1.48 5.22
N SER A 51 -4.90 -2.73 5.47
CA SER A 51 -6.00 -3.04 6.41
C SER A 51 -5.46 -3.49 7.76
N MET A 52 -6.12 -3.06 8.83
CA MET A 52 -5.79 -3.36 10.21
C MET A 52 -7.06 -3.70 11.01
N HIS A 53 -6.86 -4.35 12.15
CA HIS A 53 -7.91 -4.65 13.13
C HIS A 53 -7.33 -4.46 14.53
N GLN A 54 -8.16 -3.95 15.44
CA GLN A 54 -7.81 -3.82 16.85
C GLN A 54 -9.04 -4.01 17.73
N GLN A 55 -8.80 -4.37 18.99
CA GLN A 55 -9.82 -4.49 20.03
C GLN A 55 -9.55 -3.47 21.11
N ASP A 56 -10.52 -2.59 21.35
CA ASP A 56 -10.43 -1.50 22.31
C ASP A 56 -11.67 -1.49 23.23
N PRO A 57 -11.60 -0.89 24.42
CA PRO A 57 -12.79 -0.62 25.23
C PRO A 57 -13.85 0.19 24.46
N PRO A 58 -15.14 0.03 24.77
CA PRO A 58 -16.21 0.76 24.11
C PRO A 58 -16.02 2.27 24.15
N GLY A 59 -16.20 2.92 22.99
CA GLY A 59 -16.06 4.36 22.84
C GLY A 59 -14.63 4.86 22.64
N TYR A 60 -13.64 3.97 22.59
CA TYR A 60 -12.24 4.30 22.36
C TYR A 60 -11.71 3.65 21.07
N VAL A 61 -10.77 4.34 20.40
CA VAL A 61 -10.02 3.83 19.25
C VAL A 61 -8.56 4.24 19.45
N SER A 62 -7.69 3.26 19.65
CA SER A 62 -6.25 3.48 19.77
C SER A 62 -5.69 4.01 18.44
N THR A 63 -5.02 5.16 18.46
CA THR A 63 -4.30 5.72 17.31
C THR A 63 -2.79 5.45 17.43
N PRO A 64 -1.99 5.54 16.34
CA PRO A 64 -0.55 5.32 16.42
C PRO A 64 0.11 6.27 17.42
N ASN A 65 1.20 5.84 18.05
CA ASN A 65 1.98 6.75 18.88
C ASN A 65 2.60 7.88 18.03
N HIS A 66 2.89 9.01 18.66
CA HIS A 66 3.38 10.23 17.99
C HIS A 66 2.45 10.65 16.84
N SER A 67 1.15 10.65 17.11
CA SER A 67 0.15 11.08 16.15
C SER A 67 -0.83 12.09 16.73
N SER A 68 -1.38 12.91 15.84
CA SER A 68 -2.42 13.88 16.14
C SER A 68 -3.55 13.75 15.13
N THR A 69 -4.78 13.60 15.61
CA THR A 69 -5.96 13.66 14.75
C THR A 69 -6.29 15.13 14.45
N ILE A 70 -6.12 15.54 13.20
CA ILE A 70 -6.36 16.92 12.77
C ILE A 70 -7.77 17.12 12.19
N ASN A 71 -8.39 16.05 11.69
CA ASN A 71 -9.77 16.09 11.21
C ASN A 71 -10.47 14.75 11.41
N LYS A 72 -11.79 14.81 11.60
CA LYS A 72 -12.68 13.65 11.68
C LYS A 72 -13.98 13.96 10.96
N GLU A 73 -14.35 13.11 10.02
CA GLU A 73 -15.62 13.21 9.29
C GLU A 73 -16.32 11.85 9.19
N GLU A 74 -17.65 11.88 9.09
CA GLU A 74 -18.44 10.67 8.86
C GLU A 74 -18.56 10.43 7.35
N VAL A 75 -18.34 9.19 6.92
CA VAL A 75 -18.47 8.78 5.52
C VAL A 75 -19.34 7.53 5.40
N LEU A 76 -20.03 7.41 4.27
CA LEU A 76 -20.88 6.26 4.00
C LEU A 76 -20.07 5.15 3.30
N THR A 77 -20.23 3.93 3.78
CA THR A 77 -19.67 2.70 3.19
C THR A 77 -20.81 1.71 2.93
N PRO A 78 -20.59 0.64 2.16
CA PRO A 78 -21.57 -0.44 2.00
C PRO A 78 -22.05 -1.07 3.32
N THR A 79 -21.22 -1.00 4.37
CA THR A 79 -21.54 -1.56 5.70
C THR A 79 -22.16 -0.55 6.67
N GLY A 80 -22.44 0.66 6.20
CA GLY A 80 -23.04 1.75 6.97
C GLY A 80 -22.08 2.92 7.19
N LYS A 81 -22.33 3.68 8.25
CA LYS A 81 -21.52 4.84 8.65
C LYS A 81 -20.15 4.39 9.14
N ALA A 82 -19.11 4.99 8.57
CA ALA A 82 -17.72 4.89 9.01
C ALA A 82 -17.21 6.27 9.40
N ASN A 83 -16.09 6.30 10.12
CA ASN A 83 -15.37 7.53 10.42
C ASN A 83 -14.11 7.57 9.57
N LEU A 84 -13.82 8.72 8.96
CA LEU A 84 -12.57 9.02 8.29
C LEU A 84 -11.78 10.02 9.15
N LEU A 85 -10.63 9.59 9.65
CA LEU A 85 -9.68 10.46 10.32
C LEU A 85 -8.62 10.94 9.35
N THR A 86 -8.20 12.18 9.52
CA THR A 86 -6.92 12.67 9.02
C THR A 86 -5.97 12.78 10.19
N ILE A 87 -4.84 12.09 10.09
CA ILE A 87 -3.86 11.94 11.16
C ILE A 87 -2.53 12.48 10.65
N GLU A 88 -1.89 13.34 11.44
CA GLU A 88 -0.47 13.64 11.32
C GLU A 88 0.29 12.63 12.17
N GLN A 89 1.26 11.94 11.60
CA GLN A 89 2.04 10.91 12.27
C GLN A 89 3.53 11.17 12.05
N ASP A 90 4.26 11.38 13.14
CA ASP A 90 5.71 11.48 13.06
C ASP A 90 6.28 10.11 12.75
N ASN A 91 7.10 10.03 11.69
CA ASN A 91 7.80 8.80 11.32
C ASN A 91 9.14 8.66 12.05
N PHE A 92 9.39 9.53 13.02
CA PHE A 92 10.64 9.64 13.77
C PHE A 92 10.38 9.57 15.28
N THR A 93 11.45 9.43 16.03
CA THR A 93 11.46 9.50 17.49
C THR A 93 12.23 10.73 17.94
N ALA A 94 12.17 11.08 19.23
CA ALA A 94 13.00 12.14 19.79
C ALA A 94 14.52 11.93 19.55
N VAL A 95 14.96 10.70 19.31
CA VAL A 95 16.37 10.39 19.01
C VAL A 95 16.68 10.57 17.53
N THR A 96 15.73 10.27 16.64
CA THR A 96 15.94 10.23 15.18
C THR A 96 15.37 11.46 14.45
N GLU A 97 14.84 12.44 15.18
CA GLU A 97 14.23 13.67 14.61
C GLU A 97 15.19 14.49 13.71
N HIS A 98 16.50 14.35 13.92
CA HIS A 98 17.53 15.07 13.18
C HIS A 98 18.00 14.32 11.93
N GLU A 99 17.54 13.09 11.70
CA GLU A 99 17.94 12.29 10.56
C GLU A 99 17.28 12.81 9.26
N PRO A 100 17.95 12.72 8.09
CA PRO A 100 17.43 13.26 6.83
C PRO A 100 16.05 12.73 6.38
N GLY A 101 15.59 11.62 6.94
CA GLY A 101 14.28 11.02 6.65
C GLY A 101 13.18 11.37 7.64
N ALA A 102 13.49 12.10 8.71
CA ALA A 102 12.52 12.49 9.74
C ALA A 102 11.53 13.51 9.19
N LYS A 103 10.25 13.14 9.22
CA LYS A 103 9.14 14.00 8.81
C LYS A 103 7.84 13.58 9.49
N THR A 104 6.88 14.48 9.46
CA THR A 104 5.50 14.18 9.80
C THR A 104 4.76 13.77 8.53
N ASP A 105 4.24 12.55 8.52
CA ASP A 105 3.45 11.99 7.43
C ASP A 105 1.96 12.25 7.66
N THR A 106 1.19 12.37 6.58
CA THR A 106 -0.27 12.37 6.65
C THR A 106 -0.80 10.95 6.41
N VAL A 107 -1.68 10.49 7.30
CA VAL A 107 -2.32 9.19 7.23
C VAL A 107 -3.83 9.34 7.34
N TYR A 108 -4.56 8.69 6.45
CA TYR A 108 -6.02 8.56 6.53
C TYR A 108 -6.39 7.25 7.20
N TRP A 109 -7.30 7.29 8.18
CA TRP A 109 -7.89 6.09 8.79
C TRP A 109 -9.38 6.09 8.55
N LEU A 110 -9.85 5.20 7.68
CA LEU A 110 -11.26 4.88 7.53
C LEU A 110 -11.59 3.71 8.45
N TYR A 111 -12.47 3.91 9.43
CA TYR A 111 -12.73 2.88 10.43
C TYR A 111 -14.21 2.70 10.80
N ILE A 112 -14.53 1.47 11.20
CA ILE A 112 -15.83 1.04 11.72
C ILE A 112 -15.60 0.25 13.00
N THR A 113 -16.37 0.59 14.02
CA THR A 113 -16.35 -0.08 15.32
C THR A 113 -17.64 -0.86 15.53
N LYS A 114 -17.52 -2.11 16.00
CA LYS A 114 -18.65 -3.00 16.33
C LYS A 114 -18.40 -3.67 17.70
N PRO A 115 -19.44 -3.96 18.48
CA PRO A 115 -19.29 -4.83 19.65
C PRO A 115 -18.66 -6.16 19.26
N SER A 116 -17.72 -6.65 20.06
CA SER A 116 -17.09 -7.93 19.77
C SER A 116 -18.07 -9.08 20.01
N PRO A 117 -18.14 -10.10 19.12
CA PRO A 117 -19.06 -11.23 19.30
C PRO A 117 -18.66 -12.14 20.47
N THR A 118 -17.40 -12.07 20.91
CA THR A 118 -16.83 -12.97 21.94
C THR A 118 -16.67 -12.32 23.30
N ASP A 119 -16.60 -10.98 23.38
CA ASP A 119 -16.43 -10.25 24.63
C ASP A 119 -17.19 -8.92 24.60
N ASN A 120 -18.17 -8.80 25.50
CA ASN A 120 -19.02 -7.61 25.60
C ASN A 120 -18.30 -6.38 26.18
N ASN A 121 -17.07 -6.53 26.68
CA ASN A 121 -16.28 -5.45 27.26
C ASN A 121 -15.34 -4.78 26.25
N VAL A 122 -15.31 -5.25 25.01
CA VAL A 122 -14.47 -4.70 23.94
C VAL A 122 -15.25 -4.53 22.65
N ASN A 123 -14.78 -3.62 21.82
CA ASN A 123 -15.25 -3.44 20.47
C ASN A 123 -14.15 -3.80 19.47
N ASP A 124 -14.53 -4.52 18.42
CA ASP A 124 -13.71 -4.73 17.23
C ASP A 124 -13.74 -3.47 16.37
N THR A 125 -12.57 -2.90 16.09
CA THR A 125 -12.39 -1.76 15.20
C THR A 125 -11.61 -2.19 13.97
N TYR A 126 -12.26 -2.13 12.82
CA TYR A 126 -11.67 -2.44 11.52
C TYR A 126 -11.23 -1.14 10.88
N ILE A 127 -10.00 -1.10 10.37
CA ILE A 127 -9.36 0.11 9.87
C ILE A 127 -8.81 -0.16 8.48
N LEU A 128 -9.14 0.69 7.52
CA LEU A 128 -8.39 0.87 6.29
C LEU A 128 -7.50 2.10 6.49
N SER A 129 -6.18 1.88 6.55
CA SER A 129 -5.18 2.93 6.66
C SER A 129 -4.66 3.30 5.28
N GLY A 130 -4.50 4.59 5.02
CA GLY A 130 -3.96 5.12 3.79
C GLY A 130 -2.84 6.12 4.07
N LEU A 131 -1.59 5.74 3.78
CA LEU A 131 -0.45 6.66 3.84
C LEU A 131 -0.45 7.58 2.62
N VAL A 132 -0.42 8.89 2.83
CA VAL A 132 -0.33 9.87 1.73
C VAL A 132 1.08 9.84 1.15
N THR A 133 1.19 9.50 -0.13
CA THR A 133 2.46 9.40 -0.86
C THR A 133 2.60 10.41 -2.00
N GLY A 134 1.50 11.11 -2.33
CA GLY A 134 1.44 12.14 -3.36
C GLY A 134 0.61 13.34 -2.92
N ASP A 135 -0.20 13.87 -3.85
CA ASP A 135 -1.09 14.99 -3.56
C ASP A 135 -2.17 14.62 -2.52
N ALA A 136 -2.33 15.45 -1.48
CA ALA A 136 -3.24 15.16 -0.39
C ALA A 136 -4.72 15.18 -0.80
N ALA A 137 -5.11 16.06 -1.73
CA ALA A 137 -6.51 16.11 -2.20
C ALA A 137 -6.84 14.88 -3.04
N LEU A 138 -5.92 14.45 -3.90
CA LEU A 138 -6.05 13.20 -4.66
C LEU A 138 -6.07 11.98 -3.73
N ALA A 139 -5.18 11.92 -2.73
CA ALA A 139 -5.16 10.84 -1.75
C ALA A 139 -6.47 10.73 -0.96
N LYS A 140 -7.05 11.87 -0.54
CA LYS A 140 -8.37 11.88 0.09
C LYS A 140 -9.45 11.36 -0.85
N SER A 141 -9.44 11.78 -2.12
CA SER A 141 -10.38 11.29 -3.11
C SER A 141 -10.25 9.78 -3.32
N GLU A 142 -9.03 9.26 -3.47
CA GLU A 142 -8.76 7.82 -3.59
C GLU A 142 -9.24 7.05 -2.36
N MET A 143 -9.07 7.60 -1.16
CA MET A 143 -9.58 7.01 0.08
C MET A 143 -11.12 6.95 0.11
N LEU A 144 -11.79 8.00 -0.36
CA LEU A 144 -13.25 8.04 -0.45
C LEU A 144 -13.79 7.10 -1.53
N GLU A 145 -13.08 6.91 -2.64
CA GLU A 145 -13.42 5.89 -3.64
C GLU A 145 -13.26 4.47 -3.06
N ALA A 146 -12.18 4.22 -2.32
CA ALA A 146 -11.99 2.95 -1.63
C ALA A 146 -13.12 2.67 -0.62
N ALA A 147 -13.59 3.69 0.09
CA ALA A 147 -14.69 3.58 1.05
C ALA A 147 -16.00 3.03 0.42
N LYS A 148 -16.26 3.34 -0.85
CA LYS A 148 -17.48 2.89 -1.56
C LYS A 148 -17.52 1.38 -1.81
N THR A 149 -16.37 0.71 -1.80
CA THR A 149 -16.27 -0.73 -2.04
C THR A 149 -15.76 -1.51 -0.82
N TRP A 150 -15.31 -0.80 0.22
CA TRP A 150 -14.76 -1.41 1.41
C TRP A 150 -15.83 -2.09 2.27
N ASN A 151 -15.67 -3.39 2.46
CA ASN A 151 -16.49 -4.18 3.38
C ASN A 151 -15.58 -4.99 4.33
N PRO A 152 -15.32 -4.48 5.55
CA PRO A 152 -14.44 -5.15 6.50
C PRO A 152 -15.07 -6.39 7.16
N LEU A 153 -16.38 -6.61 7.02
CA LEU A 153 -17.13 -7.67 7.71
C LEU A 153 -17.29 -8.95 6.87
N ASN A 154 -16.84 -8.95 5.61
CA ASN A 154 -16.88 -10.10 4.70
C ASN A 154 -15.55 -10.87 4.65
N ARG A 155 -14.70 -10.78 5.68
CA ARG A 155 -13.42 -11.51 5.75
C ARG A 155 -13.56 -12.84 6.49
#